data_AF-A0A820MI12-F1
#
_entry.id   AF-A0A820MI12-F1
#
_cell.length_a   1.000
_cell.length_b   1.000
_cell.length_c   1.000
_cell.angle_alpha   90.00
_cell.angle_beta   90.00
_cell.angle_gamma   90.00
#
_symmetry.space_group_name_H-M   'P 1'
#
loop_
_entity.id
_entity.type
_entity.pdbx_description
1 polymer ?
#
loop_
_entity_poly.entity_id
_entity_poly.type
_entity_poly.pdbx_seq_one_letter_code
_entity_poly.pdbx_strand_id
1 'polypeptide(L)'
;MIVFSFMTISNVRHSQNRIYHSTAHVLAVSESKSIKRSNKADHHLLLILFVQVILLGVLTIPLSIEKLHSTFKFEEVRSDFRVAIENMLYNFVLLLTYLANGIPFYVYTLSSGTVFRKAFFDLI
;
A
#
# COMPACT_ATOMS: atom_id res chain seq x y z
N MET A 1 -29.25 3.60 11.94
CA MET A 1 -28.86 2.18 12.10
C MET A 1 -29.93 1.21 11.57
N ILE A 2 -31.21 1.35 11.93
CA ILE A 2 -32.29 0.45 11.46
C ILE A 2 -32.53 0.52 9.93
N VAL A 3 -32.42 1.71 9.34
CA VAL A 3 -32.61 1.92 7.89
C VAL A 3 -31.57 1.15 7.06
N PHE A 4 -30.30 1.15 7.52
CA PHE A 4 -29.23 0.38 6.88
C PHE A 4 -29.52 -1.12 6.94
N SER A 5 -30.00 -1.65 8.07
CA SER A 5 -30.37 -3.06 8.20
C SER A 5 -31.50 -3.46 7.24
N PHE A 6 -32.52 -2.60 7.06
CA PHE A 6 -33.59 -2.86 6.09
C PHE A 6 -33.10 -2.81 4.64
N MET A 7 -32.23 -1.86 4.30
CA MET A 7 -31.61 -1.79 2.98
C MET A 7 -30.74 -3.01 2.71
N THR A 8 -29.97 -3.50 3.69
CA THR A 8 -29.20 -4.75 3.55
C THR A 8 -30.10 -5.94 3.27
N ILE A 9 -31.21 -6.09 4.01
CA ILE A 9 -32.16 -7.20 3.81
C ILE A 9 -32.83 -7.11 2.43
N SER A 10 -33.24 -5.91 2.02
CA SER A 10 -33.87 -5.69 0.72
C SER A 10 -32.89 -5.98 -0.43
N ASN A 11 -31.63 -5.59 -0.29
CA ASN A 11 -30.61 -5.79 -1.32
C ASN A 11 -30.21 -7.28 -1.44
N VAL A 12 -30.16 -8.01 -0.32
CA VAL A 12 -29.92 -9.47 -0.31
C VAL A 12 -31.05 -10.21 -1.02
N ARG A 13 -32.32 -9.85 -0.77
CA ARG A 13 -33.47 -10.47 -1.46
C ARG A 13 -33.49 -10.18 -2.96
N HIS A 14 -33.13 -8.96 -3.36
CA HIS A 14 -33.07 -8.59 -4.78
C HIS A 14 -31.90 -9.28 -5.51
N SER A 15 -30.77 -9.47 -4.81
CA SER A 15 -29.63 -10.25 -5.31
C SER A 15 -29.98 -11.72 -5.53
N GLN A 16 -30.70 -12.35 -4.59
CA GLN A 16 -31.11 -13.75 -4.70
C GLN A 16 -32.05 -13.99 -5.90
N ASN A 17 -33.02 -13.11 -6.15
CA ASN A 17 -33.91 -13.25 -7.32
C ASN A 17 -33.17 -13.11 -8.67
N ARG A 18 -32.03 -12.40 -8.72
CA ARG A 18 -31.18 -12.35 -9.92
C ARG A 18 -30.37 -13.62 -10.14
N ILE A 19 -30.02 -14.34 -9.08
CA ILE A 19 -29.19 -15.55 -9.16
C ILE A 19 -29.98 -16.72 -9.78
N TYR A 20 -31.28 -16.85 -9.51
CA TYR A 20 -32.11 -17.95 -10.02
C TYR A 20 -32.42 -17.86 -11.53
N HIS A 21 -32.49 -16.67 -12.12
CA HIS A 21 -32.75 -16.52 -13.56
C HIS A 21 -31.48 -16.49 -14.44
N SER A 22 -30.29 -16.29 -13.87
CA SER A 22 -29.02 -16.24 -14.63
C SER A 22 -28.16 -17.50 -14.51
N THR A 23 -28.46 -18.46 -13.64
CA THR A 23 -27.59 -19.63 -13.38
C THR A 23 -27.54 -20.62 -14.54
N ALA A 24 -28.62 -20.78 -15.32
CA ALA A 24 -28.66 -21.79 -16.38
C ALA A 24 -27.82 -21.44 -17.63
N HIS A 25 -27.49 -20.16 -17.86
CA HIS A 25 -26.82 -19.73 -19.09
C HIS A 25 -25.45 -19.03 -18.89
N VAL A 26 -25.04 -18.76 -17.64
CA VAL A 26 -23.81 -17.99 -17.31
C VAL A 26 -22.67 -18.85 -16.73
N LEU A 27 -22.97 -20.04 -16.19
CA LEU A 27 -21.96 -20.92 -15.57
C LEU A 27 -20.83 -21.34 -16.53
N ALA A 28 -21.11 -21.59 -17.80
CA ALA A 28 -20.07 -22.02 -18.77
C ALA A 28 -19.17 -20.88 -19.30
N VAL A 29 -19.61 -19.61 -19.23
CA VAL A 29 -18.90 -18.48 -19.87
C VAL A 29 -18.23 -17.54 -18.86
N SER A 30 -18.70 -17.51 -17.60
CA SER A 30 -18.19 -16.58 -16.59
C SER A 30 -17.00 -17.10 -15.77
N GLU A 31 -16.81 -18.43 -15.67
CA GLU A 31 -15.69 -19.02 -14.93
C GLU A 31 -14.34 -18.67 -15.55
N SER A 32 -14.21 -18.70 -16.88
CA SER A 32 -12.95 -18.41 -17.56
C SER A 32 -12.55 -16.93 -17.56
N LYS A 33 -13.53 -16.01 -17.49
CA LYS A 33 -13.27 -14.54 -17.47
C LYS A 33 -13.00 -14.01 -16.07
N SER A 34 -13.60 -14.59 -15.03
CA SER A 34 -13.37 -14.21 -13.63
C SER A 34 -11.94 -14.55 -13.18
N ILE A 35 -11.49 -15.78 -13.45
CA ILE A 35 -10.14 -16.26 -13.07
C ILE A 35 -9.04 -15.43 -13.76
N LYS A 36 -9.22 -15.11 -15.05
CA LYS A 36 -8.26 -14.29 -15.80
C LYS A 36 -8.19 -12.83 -15.33
N ARG A 37 -9.23 -12.30 -14.70
CA ARG A 37 -9.26 -10.92 -14.17
C ARG A 37 -8.65 -10.84 -12.77
N SER A 38 -8.83 -11.88 -11.93
CA SER A 38 -8.16 -12.04 -10.64
C SER A 38 -6.64 -12.05 -10.79
N ASN A 39 -6.10 -12.91 -11.65
CA ASN A 39 -4.66 -13.07 -11.80
C ASN A 39 -3.93 -11.79 -12.26
N LYS A 40 -4.62 -10.90 -13.00
CA LYS A 40 -4.05 -9.61 -13.41
C LYS A 40 -4.03 -8.58 -12.28
N ALA A 41 -5.06 -8.58 -11.43
CA ALA A 41 -5.09 -7.72 -10.24
C ALA A 41 -4.01 -8.15 -9.24
N ASP A 42 -3.85 -9.46 -9.04
CA ASP A 42 -2.86 -10.02 -8.11
C ASP A 42 -1.43 -9.68 -8.54
N HIS A 43 -1.12 -9.80 -9.84
CA HIS A 43 0.21 -9.47 -10.34
C HIS A 43 0.52 -7.97 -10.21
N HIS A 44 -0.47 -7.11 -10.43
CA HIS A 44 -0.28 -5.67 -10.30
C HIS A 44 -0.10 -5.26 -8.83
N LEU A 45 -0.85 -5.90 -7.92
CA LEU A 45 -0.74 -5.67 -6.48
C LEU A 45 0.61 -6.14 -5.94
N LEU A 46 1.10 -7.30 -6.40
CA LEU A 46 2.46 -7.78 -6.09
C LEU A 46 3.54 -6.81 -6.59
N LEU A 47 3.40 -6.26 -7.80
CA LEU A 47 4.36 -5.30 -8.35
C LEU A 47 4.41 -4.02 -7.50
N ILE A 48 3.25 -3.50 -7.07
CA ILE A 48 3.17 -2.33 -6.20
C ILE A 48 3.83 -2.61 -4.84
N LEU A 49 3.56 -3.78 -4.27
CA LEU A 49 4.16 -4.22 -3.00
C LEU A 49 5.68 -4.38 -3.13
N PHE A 50 6.15 -4.92 -4.24
CA PHE A 50 7.58 -5.06 -4.53
C PHE A 50 8.28 -3.71 -4.66
N VAL A 51 7.68 -2.76 -5.39
CA VAL A 51 8.18 -1.38 -5.50
C VAL A 51 8.22 -0.73 -4.12
N GLN A 52 7.18 -0.90 -3.30
CA GLN A 52 7.15 -0.37 -1.94
C GLN A 52 8.26 -0.95 -1.07
N VAL A 53 8.51 -2.26 -1.12
CA VAL A 53 9.57 -2.91 -0.34
C VAL A 53 10.95 -2.42 -0.78
N ILE A 54 11.20 -2.30 -2.09
CA ILE A 54 12.47 -1.75 -2.60
C ILE A 54 12.66 -0.33 -2.08
N LEU A 55 11.64 0.50 -2.22
CA LEU A 55 11.73 1.91 -1.92
C LEU A 55 11.86 2.16 -0.40
N LEU A 56 11.17 1.36 0.41
CA LEU A 56 11.36 1.34 1.86
C LEU A 56 12.78 0.91 2.25
N GLY A 57 13.31 -0.15 1.61
CA GLY A 57 14.68 -0.59 1.83
C GLY A 57 15.70 0.50 1.51
N VAL A 58 15.62 1.10 0.32
CA VAL A 58 16.52 2.18 -0.11
C VAL A 58 16.47 3.38 0.84
N LEU A 59 15.30 3.74 1.38
CA LEU A 59 15.15 4.89 2.27
C LEU A 59 15.53 4.61 3.73
N THR A 60 15.49 3.36 4.19
CA THR A 60 15.78 2.99 5.59
C THR A 60 17.20 2.45 5.82
N ILE A 61 17.86 1.95 4.77
CA ILE A 61 19.27 1.53 4.81
C ILE A 61 20.20 2.66 5.32
N PRO A 62 20.09 3.92 4.85
CA PRO A 62 20.96 5.00 5.31
C PRO A 62 20.86 5.22 6.82
N LEU A 63 19.65 5.13 7.40
CA LEU A 63 19.44 5.29 8.85
C LEU A 63 20.07 4.16 9.64
N SER A 64 19.97 2.94 9.13
CA SER A 64 20.56 1.76 9.77
C SER A 64 22.09 1.84 9.77
N ILE A 65 22.70 2.25 8.65
CA ILE A 65 24.14 2.45 8.53
C ILE A 65 24.61 3.54 9.50
N GLU A 66 23.88 4.65 9.57
CA GLU A 66 24.24 5.77 10.42
C GLU A 66 24.17 5.41 11.92
N LYS A 67 23.12 4.68 12.35
CA LYS A 67 23.02 4.16 13.72
C LYS A 67 24.11 3.15 14.07
N LEU A 68 24.47 2.27 13.14
CA LEU A 68 25.59 1.35 13.37
C LEU A 68 26.88 2.14 13.55
N HIS A 69 27.13 3.12 12.69
CA HIS A 69 28.30 3.97 12.77
C HIS A 69 28.34 4.81 14.05
N SER A 70 27.21 5.31 14.56
CA SER A 70 27.15 6.00 15.85
C SER A 70 27.42 5.06 17.02
N THR A 71 27.01 3.78 16.92
CA THR A 71 27.16 2.78 17.99
C THR A 71 28.59 2.27 18.11
N PHE A 72 29.31 2.13 16.99
CA PHE A 72 30.69 1.60 16.99
C PHE A 72 31.78 2.68 17.10
N LYS A 73 31.44 3.97 17.03
CA LYS A 73 32.41 5.05 17.24
C LYS A 73 32.68 5.25 18.73
N PHE A 74 33.79 4.71 19.20
CA PHE A 74 34.40 5.09 20.47
C PHE A 74 34.90 6.53 20.42
N GLU A 75 34.91 7.19 21.60
CA GLU A 75 35.17 8.61 21.85
C GLU A 75 36.39 9.18 21.12
N GLU A 76 36.19 9.57 19.86
CA GLU A 76 37.14 10.37 19.11
C GLU A 76 36.83 11.84 19.39
N VAL A 77 37.83 12.66 19.75
CA VAL A 77 37.64 14.11 19.91
C VAL A 77 37.24 14.71 18.56
N ARG A 78 35.96 15.02 18.39
CA ARG A 78 35.41 15.55 17.14
C ARG A 78 35.51 17.08 17.13
N SER A 79 35.98 17.63 16.01
CA SER A 79 35.85 19.05 15.72
C SER A 79 34.38 19.46 15.59
N ASP A 80 34.01 20.65 16.08
CA ASP A 80 32.65 21.20 16.00
C ASP A 80 32.05 21.18 14.58
N PHE A 81 32.89 21.39 13.57
CA PHE A 81 32.47 21.32 12.16
C PHE A 81 32.01 19.90 11.76
N ARG A 82 32.72 18.87 12.24
CA ARG A 82 32.39 17.47 11.96
C ARG A 82 31.08 17.07 12.65
N VAL A 83 30.85 17.58 13.86
CA VAL A 83 29.58 17.37 14.60
C VAL A 83 28.40 18.01 13.88
N ALA A 84 28.58 19.24 13.35
CA ALA A 84 27.53 19.92 12.59
C ALA A 84 27.12 19.14 11.31
N ILE A 85 28.10 18.60 10.58
CA ILE A 85 27.85 17.77 9.39
C ILE A 85 27.15 16.46 9.76
N GLU A 86 27.62 15.77 10.81
CA GLU A 86 26.99 14.51 11.25
C GLU A 86 25.54 14.74 11.70
N ASN A 87 25.26 15.83 12.43
CA ASN A 87 23.89 16.19 12.80
C ASN A 87 23.01 16.55 11.59
N MET A 88 23.55 17.24 10.59
CA MET A 88 22.80 17.53 9.37
C MET A 88 22.46 16.25 8.61
N LEU A 89 23.42 15.32 8.53
CA LEU A 89 23.24 14.03 7.87
C LEU A 89 22.20 13.17 8.60
N TYR A 90 22.28 13.10 9.94
CA TYR A 90 21.29 12.42 10.79
C TYR A 90 19.88 12.95 10.51
N ASN A 91 19.68 14.26 10.57
CA ASN A 91 18.37 14.88 10.36
C ASN A 91 17.84 14.64 8.94
N PHE A 92 18.72 14.68 7.93
CA PHE A 92 18.36 14.38 6.55
C PHE A 92 17.88 12.93 6.37
N VAL A 93 18.62 11.98 6.95
CA VAL A 93 18.28 10.55 6.89
C VAL A 93 17.00 10.24 7.68
N LEU A 94 16.79 10.93 8.79
CA LEU A 94 15.58 10.84 9.60
C LEU A 94 14.36 11.39 8.83
N LEU A 95 14.52 12.50 8.10
CA LEU A 95 13.50 13.02 7.19
C LEU A 95 13.15 12.01 6.09
N LEU A 96 14.15 11.34 5.48
CA LEU A 96 13.93 10.29 4.49
C LEU A 96 13.06 9.15 5.05
N THR A 97 13.25 8.80 6.32
CA THR A 97 12.47 7.75 7.00
C THR A 97 11.01 8.18 7.20
N TYR A 98 10.75 9.43 7.55
CA TYR A 98 9.38 9.95 7.59
C TYR A 98 8.73 9.98 6.21
N LEU A 99 9.49 10.35 5.18
CA LEU A 99 9.03 10.34 3.80
C LEU A 99 8.69 8.91 3.37
N ALA A 100 9.51 7.92 3.73
CA ALA A 100 9.28 6.51 3.47
C ALA A 100 7.96 5.99 4.05
N ASN A 101 7.52 6.51 5.20
CA ASN A 101 6.22 6.17 5.78
C ASN A 101 5.04 6.79 5.02
N GLY A 102 5.24 7.93 4.35
CA GLY A 102 4.21 8.60 3.54
C GLY A 102 4.10 8.08 2.11
N ILE A 103 5.18 7.55 1.53
CA ILE A 103 5.22 7.10 0.14
C ILE A 103 4.25 5.95 -0.19
N PRO A 104 4.00 4.94 0.68
CA PRO A 104 3.02 3.88 0.39
C PRO A 104 1.66 4.44 -0.02
N PHE A 105 1.17 5.47 0.67
CA PHE A 105 -0.07 6.14 0.32
C PHE A 105 -0.03 6.67 -1.12
N TYR A 106 1.03 7.40 -1.48
CA TYR A 106 1.18 7.94 -2.84
C TYR A 106 1.34 6.84 -3.89
N VAL A 107 2.11 5.80 -3.59
CA VAL A 107 2.32 4.64 -4.47
C VAL A 107 1.00 3.91 -4.74
N TYR A 108 0.19 3.65 -3.71
CA TYR A 108 -1.13 3.04 -3.90
C TYR A 108 -2.10 3.97 -4.65
N THR A 109 -2.07 5.26 -4.38
CA THR A 109 -2.98 6.24 -5.00
C THR A 109 -2.63 6.53 -6.46
N LEU A 110 -1.33 6.63 -6.81
CA LEU A 110 -0.86 6.86 -8.18
C LEU A 110 -0.88 5.58 -9.02
N SER A 111 -0.37 4.45 -8.51
CA SER A 111 -0.26 3.21 -9.29
C SER A 111 -1.58 2.48 -9.45
N SER A 112 -2.51 2.63 -8.50
CA SER A 112 -3.80 1.95 -8.51
C SER A 112 -4.96 2.92 -8.74
N GLY A 113 -4.71 4.04 -9.42
CA GLY A 113 -5.64 5.18 -9.50
C GLY A 113 -7.07 4.85 -9.93
N THR A 114 -7.33 3.78 -10.68
CA THR A 114 -8.70 3.33 -11.03
C THR A 114 -9.30 2.35 -10.03
N VAL A 115 -8.50 1.44 -9.44
CA VAL A 115 -8.98 0.45 -8.46
C VAL A 115 -9.16 1.09 -7.10
N PHE A 116 -8.22 1.92 -6.67
CA PHE A 116 -8.27 2.66 -5.41
C PHE A 116 -9.38 3.72 -5.43
N ARG A 117 -9.53 4.49 -6.52
CA ARG A 117 -10.66 5.43 -6.66
C ARG A 117 -11.99 4.70 -6.63
N LYS A 118 -12.10 3.55 -7.31
CA LYS A 118 -13.34 2.77 -7.34
C LYS A 118 -13.68 2.19 -5.96
N ALA A 119 -12.71 1.63 -5.24
CA ALA A 119 -12.89 1.17 -3.87
C ALA A 119 -13.21 2.32 -2.89
N PHE A 120 -12.63 3.50 -3.09
CA PHE A 120 -12.89 4.69 -2.26
C PHE A 120 -14.28 5.27 -2.51
N PHE A 121 -14.72 5.34 -3.77
CA PHE A 121 -16.09 5.74 -4.13
C PHE A 121 -17.14 4.70 -3.72
N ASP A 122 -16.82 3.41 -3.71
CA ASP A 122 -17.74 2.37 -3.20
C ASP A 122 -17.85 2.39 -1.66
N LEU A 123 -16.90 3.02 -0.96
CA LEU A 123 -16.84 3.10 0.50
C LEU A 123 -17.48 4.38 1.07
N ILE A 124 -17.71 5.39 0.24
CA ILE A 124 -18.41 6.66 0.55
C ILE A 124 -19.88 6.55 0.17
#